data_AF-F8WGM8-F1
#
_entry.id   AF-F8WGM8-F1
#
_cell.length_a   1.000
_cell.length_b   1.000
_cell.length_c   1.000
_cell.angle_alpha   90.00
_cell.angle_beta   90.00
_cell.angle_gamma   90.00
#
_symmetry.space_group_name_H-M   'P 1'
#
loop_
_entity.id
_entity.type
_entity.pdbx_description
1 polymer ?
#
loop_
_entity_poly.entity_id
_entity_poly.type
_entity_poly.pdbx_seq_one_letter_code
_entity_poly.pdbx_strand_id
1 'polypeptide(L)'
;QVITIGNERFRCPEALFQPSFLGMESCGIHETTFNSIMKCDVDIRKDLYANTVLSGGTTMYPGIADRMQKEITALAPSTMKIKQMWISKQEYDESGPSIVHRKCF
;
A
#
# COMPACT_ATOMS: atom_id res chain seq x y z
N GLN A 1 -11.62 -2.60 -32.69
CA GLN A 1 -11.92 -1.27 -32.12
C GLN A 1 -10.76 -0.89 -31.19
N VAL A 2 -10.16 0.29 -31.37
CA VAL A 2 -9.00 0.73 -30.58
C VAL A 2 -9.49 1.80 -29.60
N ILE A 3 -9.23 1.62 -28.30
CA ILE A 3 -9.57 2.59 -27.25
C ILE A 3 -8.26 3.18 -26.74
N THR A 4 -8.09 4.50 -26.92
CA THR A 4 -6.94 5.23 -26.38
C THR A 4 -7.21 5.58 -24.92
N ILE A 5 -6.37 5.08 -24.03
CA ILE A 5 -6.44 5.40 -22.59
C ILE A 5 -5.25 6.30 -22.27
N GLY A 6 -5.52 7.50 -21.76
CA GLY A 6 -4.53 8.49 -21.37
C GLY A 6 -4.39 8.55 -19.85
N ASN A 7 -4.86 9.65 -19.27
CA ASN A 7 -4.71 9.96 -17.84
C ASN A 7 -5.52 9.03 -16.92
N GLU A 8 -6.48 8.28 -17.47
CA GLU A 8 -7.31 7.32 -16.72
C GLU A 8 -6.45 6.23 -16.08
N ARG A 9 -5.33 5.84 -16.72
CA ARG A 9 -4.41 4.82 -16.20
C ARG A 9 -3.84 5.15 -14.81
N PHE A 10 -3.70 6.44 -14.51
CA PHE A 10 -3.16 6.92 -13.24
C PHE A 10 -4.26 7.39 -12.30
N ARG A 11 -5.37 7.93 -12.83
CA ARG A 11 -6.53 8.35 -12.02
C ARG A 11 -7.24 7.18 -11.33
N CYS A 12 -7.35 6.03 -12.00
CA CYS A 12 -7.98 4.85 -11.42
C CYS A 12 -7.31 4.35 -10.13
N PRO A 13 -5.99 4.14 -10.06
CA PRO A 13 -5.33 3.78 -8.81
C PRO A 13 -5.25 4.94 -7.80
N GLU A 14 -5.28 6.19 -8.25
CA GLU A 14 -5.27 7.36 -7.35
C GLU A 14 -6.51 7.41 -6.46
N ALA A 15 -7.65 6.89 -6.93
CA ALA A 15 -8.87 6.81 -6.14
C ALA A 15 -8.72 5.98 -4.84
N LEU A 16 -7.72 5.10 -4.75
CA LEU A 16 -7.41 4.34 -3.52
C LEU A 16 -6.75 5.21 -2.45
N PHE A 17 -5.99 6.22 -2.86
CA PHE A 17 -5.37 7.19 -1.95
C PHE A 17 -6.28 8.39 -1.74
N GLN A 18 -7.01 8.81 -2.76
CA GLN A 18 -7.90 9.95 -2.74
C GLN A 18 -9.31 9.55 -3.20
N PRO A 19 -10.08 8.87 -2.33
CA PRO A 19 -11.45 8.42 -2.62
C PRO A 19 -12.43 9.58 -2.86
N SER A 20 -12.06 10.81 -2.49
CA SER A 20 -12.83 12.03 -2.82
C SER A 20 -13.05 12.21 -4.32
N PHE A 21 -12.18 11.68 -5.18
CA PHE A 21 -12.40 11.70 -6.64
C PHE A 21 -13.59 10.87 -7.09
N LEU A 22 -14.00 9.88 -6.30
CA LEU A 22 -15.20 9.07 -6.53
C LEU A 22 -16.45 9.67 -5.86
N GLY A 23 -16.32 10.83 -5.19
CA GLY A 23 -17.38 11.40 -4.37
C GLY A 23 -17.61 10.65 -3.06
N MET A 24 -16.62 9.86 -2.60
CA MET A 24 -16.70 9.11 -1.36
C MET A 24 -15.96 9.86 -0.25
N GLU A 25 -16.62 10.06 0.90
CA GLU A 25 -16.01 10.62 2.11
C GLU A 25 -15.31 9.55 2.96
N SER A 26 -14.50 8.71 2.31
CA SER A 26 -13.63 7.75 3.00
C SER A 26 -12.21 8.31 3.11
N CYS A 27 -11.43 7.81 4.05
CA CYS A 27 -9.98 8.07 4.07
C CYS A 27 -9.26 7.14 3.08
N GLY A 28 -8.11 7.60 2.58
CA GLY A 28 -7.27 6.79 1.70
C GLY A 28 -6.67 5.58 2.40
N ILE A 29 -6.12 4.64 1.64
CA ILE A 29 -5.46 3.45 2.22
C ILE A 29 -4.31 3.83 3.15
N HIS A 30 -3.52 4.84 2.79
CA HIS A 30 -2.38 5.33 3.56
C HIS A 30 -2.80 5.92 4.92
N GLU A 31 -3.83 6.78 4.94
CA GLU A 31 -4.41 7.32 6.17
C GLU A 31 -5.05 6.24 7.03
N THR A 32 -5.78 5.31 6.41
CA THR A 32 -6.42 4.20 7.13
C THR A 32 -5.39 3.33 7.83
N THR A 33 -4.30 2.98 7.16
CA THR A 33 -3.18 2.25 7.74
C THR A 33 -2.53 3.03 8.87
N PHE A 34 -2.23 4.32 8.66
CA PHE A 34 -1.65 5.17 9.70
C PHE A 34 -2.55 5.27 10.94
N ASN A 35 -3.84 5.55 10.75
CA ASN A 35 -4.82 5.67 11.83
C ASN A 35 -4.98 4.36 12.60
N SER A 36 -4.91 3.22 11.90
CA SER A 36 -4.97 1.90 12.55
C SER A 36 -3.76 1.67 13.45
N ILE A 37 -2.55 2.01 12.98
CA ILE A 37 -1.31 1.89 13.77
C ILE A 37 -1.30 2.90 14.92
N MET A 38 -1.84 4.11 14.72
CA MET A 38 -2.00 5.13 15.76
C MET A 38 -2.95 4.71 16.89
N LYS A 39 -3.93 3.85 16.59
CA LYS A 39 -4.83 3.27 17.61
C LYS A 39 -4.17 2.12 18.40
N CYS A 40 -3.08 1.55 17.89
CA CYS A 40 -2.31 0.52 18.58
C CYS A 40 -1.38 1.10 19.66
N ASP A 41 -0.94 0.24 20.58
CA ASP A 41 0.00 0.59 21.65
C ASP A 41 1.34 1.10 21.08
N VAL A 42 1.93 2.11 21.71
CA VAL A 42 3.15 2.80 21.27
C VAL A 42 4.33 1.84 21.08
N ASP A 43 4.42 0.81 21.91
CA ASP A 43 5.52 -0.16 21.89
C ASP A 43 5.50 -1.03 20.62
N ILE A 44 4.32 -1.38 20.10
CA ILE A 44 4.18 -2.23 18.91
C ILE A 44 4.18 -1.43 17.60
N ARG A 45 4.01 -0.11 17.63
CA ARG A 45 3.94 0.72 16.40
C ARG A 45 5.18 0.54 15.53
N LYS A 46 6.36 0.50 16.14
CA LYS A 46 7.62 0.32 15.42
C LYS A 46 7.63 -0.99 14.63
N ASP A 47 7.18 -2.07 15.25
CA ASP A 47 7.12 -3.39 14.63
C ASP A 47 6.03 -3.46 13.54
N LEU A 48 4.90 -2.76 13.73
CA LEU A 48 3.84 -2.67 12.73
C LEU A 48 4.30 -1.92 11.47
N TYR A 49 4.99 -0.79 11.63
CA TYR A 49 5.57 -0.06 10.49
C TYR A 49 6.70 -0.85 9.82
N ALA A 50 7.46 -1.65 10.57
CA ALA A 50 8.50 -2.51 10.00
C ALA A 50 7.93 -3.72 9.24
N ASN A 51 6.74 -4.19 9.57
CA ASN A 51 6.17 -5.42 9.01
C ASN A 51 4.85 -5.17 8.26
N THR A 52 4.80 -4.11 7.46
CA THR A 52 3.64 -3.85 6.58
C THR A 52 3.76 -4.68 5.30
N VAL A 53 2.84 -5.63 5.10
CA VAL A 53 2.75 -6.48 3.91
C VAL A 53 1.56 -6.02 3.05
N LEU A 54 1.82 -5.81 1.76
CA LEU A 54 0.79 -5.51 0.78
C LEU A 54 0.36 -6.80 0.09
N SER A 55 -0.94 -7.06 0.08
CA SER A 55 -1.54 -8.24 -0.54
C SER A 55 -2.78 -7.88 -1.36
N GLY A 56 -3.05 -8.68 -2.40
CA GLY A 56 -4.21 -8.54 -3.28
C GLY A 56 -3.85 -8.16 -4.72
N GLY A 57 -4.81 -8.25 -5.64
CA GLY A 57 -4.60 -7.92 -7.06
C GLY A 57 -4.33 -6.42 -7.28
N THR A 58 -4.92 -5.56 -6.45
CA THR A 58 -4.79 -4.10 -6.54
C THR A 58 -3.39 -3.61 -6.14
N THR A 59 -2.64 -4.38 -5.35
CA THR A 59 -1.25 -4.05 -4.99
C THR A 59 -0.26 -4.41 -6.10
N MET A 60 -0.73 -4.93 -7.24
CA MET A 60 0.09 -5.25 -8.40
C MET A 60 0.22 -4.08 -9.39
N TYR A 61 -0.38 -2.92 -9.08
CA TYR A 61 -0.16 -1.71 -9.85
C TYR A 61 1.32 -1.28 -9.75
N PRO A 62 1.97 -0.95 -10.88
CA PRO A 62 3.36 -0.51 -10.85
C PRO A 62 3.49 0.78 -10.03
N GLY A 63 4.42 0.81 -9.09
CA GLY A 63 4.70 1.97 -8.23
C GLY A 63 3.75 2.17 -7.04
N ILE A 64 2.76 1.29 -6.82
CA ILE A 64 1.88 1.36 -5.64
C ILE A 64 2.66 1.20 -4.33
N ALA A 65 3.67 0.35 -4.38
CA ALA A 65 4.53 0.02 -3.27
C ALA A 65 5.38 1.24 -2.85
N ASP A 66 6.06 1.87 -3.82
CA ASP A 66 6.82 3.11 -3.62
C ASP A 66 5.92 4.26 -3.16
N ARG A 67 4.71 4.38 -3.72
CA ARG A 67 3.74 5.39 -3.31
C ARG A 67 3.31 5.18 -1.85
N MET A 68 2.91 3.97 -1.48
CA MET A 68 2.50 3.65 -0.11
C MET A 68 3.63 3.93 0.88
N GLN A 69 4.87 3.55 0.53
CA GLN A 69 6.04 3.85 1.34
C GLN A 69 6.22 5.35 1.54
N LYS A 70 6.12 6.13 0.48
CA LYS A 70 6.29 7.59 0.53
C LYS A 70 5.24 8.25 1.41
N GLU A 71 3.98 7.87 1.28
CA GLU A 71 2.87 8.41 2.08
C GLU A 71 3.01 8.03 3.56
N ILE A 72 3.34 6.77 3.87
CA ILE A 72 3.55 6.33 5.26
C ILE A 72 4.77 7.07 5.85
N THR A 73 5.87 7.22 5.11
CA THR A 73 7.04 7.98 5.59
C THR A 73 6.72 9.46 5.81
N ALA A 74 5.81 10.05 5.02
CA ALA A 74 5.38 11.43 5.20
C ALA A 74 4.53 11.62 6.47
N LEU A 75 3.72 10.62 6.83
CA LEU A 75 2.86 10.64 8.02
C LEU A 75 3.56 10.16 9.29
N ALA A 76 4.49 9.21 9.17
CA ALA A 76 5.20 8.62 10.30
C ALA A 76 6.38 9.50 10.76
N PRO A 77 6.69 9.55 12.06
CA PRO A 77 7.86 10.26 12.57
C PRO A 77 9.16 9.64 12.04
N SER A 78 10.15 10.48 11.75
CA SER A 78 11.44 10.13 11.11
C SER A 78 12.31 9.12 11.89
N THR A 79 11.90 8.73 13.09
CA THR A 79 12.54 7.72 13.93
C THR A 79 12.12 6.28 13.60
N MET A 80 11.07 6.08 12.80
CA MET A 80 10.58 4.76 12.41
C MET A 80 11.24 4.26 11.12
N LYS A 81 11.93 3.11 11.19
CA LYS A 81 12.43 2.40 10.02
C LYS A 81 11.29 1.57 9.42
N ILE A 82 10.76 2.02 8.30
CA ILE A 82 9.76 1.27 7.55
C ILE A 82 10.51 0.29 6.65
N LYS A 83 10.30 -1.00 6.88
CA LYS A 83 10.93 -2.06 6.08
C LYS A 83 9.92 -2.49 5.01
N GLN A 84 10.35 -2.40 3.75
CA GLN A 84 9.53 -2.83 2.62
C GLN A 84 9.43 -4.35 2.60
N MET A 85 8.24 -4.88 2.83
CA MET A 85 7.91 -6.31 2.70
C MET A 85 6.74 -6.51 1.72
N TRP A 86 6.82 -5.90 0.55
CA TRP A 86 5.87 -6.16 -0.52
C TRP A 86 6.27 -7.37 -1.37
N ILE A 87 5.28 -7.90 -2.06
CA ILE A 87 5.45 -8.96 -3.06
C ILE A 87 5.39 -8.27 -4.42
N SER A 88 6.50 -8.30 -5.16
CA SER A 88 6.50 -7.81 -6.53
C SER A 88 5.67 -8.72 -7.42
N LYS A 89 5.18 -8.18 -8.55
CA LYS A 89 4.47 -9.00 -9.54
C LYS A 89 5.30 -10.20 -9.99
N GLN A 90 6.59 -9.97 -10.22
CA GLN A 90 7.51 -11.02 -10.61
C GLN A 90 7.66 -12.11 -9.54
N GLU A 91 7.83 -11.74 -8.26
CA GLU A 91 7.87 -12.71 -7.16
C GLU A 91 6.57 -13.51 -7.03
N TYR A 92 5.41 -12.86 -7.28
CA TYR A 92 4.11 -13.54 -7.27
C TYR A 92 3.95 -14.49 -8.46
N ASP A 93 4.38 -14.08 -9.66
CA ASP A 93 4.30 -14.92 -10.86
C ASP A 93 5.26 -16.13 -10.77
N GLU A 94 6.43 -15.97 -10.12
CA GLU A 94 7.44 -17.02 -9.93
C GLU A 94 7.09 -18.01 -8.80
N SER A 95 6.62 -17.50 -7.65
CA SER A 95 6.37 -18.33 -6.45
C SER A 95 4.89 -18.66 -6.24
N GLY A 96 4.01 -18.09 -7.06
CA GLY A 96 2.56 -18.24 -6.94
C GLY A 96 2.00 -17.66 -5.62
N PRO A 97 0.75 -18.01 -5.26
CA PRO A 97 0.10 -17.52 -4.04
C PRO A 97 0.83 -17.86 -2.74
N SER A 98 1.72 -18.86 -2.77
CA SER A 98 2.48 -19.32 -1.60
C SER A 98 3.43 -18.26 -1.02
N ILE A 99 3.88 -17.31 -1.84
CA ILE A 99 4.76 -16.22 -1.41
C ILE A 99 4.09 -15.30 -0.38
N VAL A 100 2.76 -15.16 -0.44
CA VAL A 100 1.98 -14.39 0.54
C VAL A 100 2.08 -15.04 1.90
N HIS A 101 1.86 -16.36 1.98
CA HIS A 101 2.00 -17.09 3.23
C HIS A 101 3.43 -17.02 3.79
N ARG A 102 4.45 -17.07 2.93
CA ARG A 102 5.86 -17.05 3.35
C ARG A 102 6.37 -15.69 3.83
N LYS A 103 5.79 -14.58 3.34
CA LYS A 103 6.16 -13.22 3.80
C LYS A 103 5.28 -12.73 4.96
N CYS A 104 4.09 -13.32 5.14
CA CYS A 104 3.19 -12.98 6.24
C CYS A 104 3.43 -13.79 7.54
N PHE A 105 3.99 -15.01 7.45
CA PHE A 105 4.19 -15.92 8.59
C PHE A 105 5.65 -16.35 8.75
#